data_AF-A0A3N9TDU7-F1
#
_entry.id   AF-A0A3N9TDU7-F1
#
_cell.length_a   1.000
_cell.length_b   1.000
_cell.length_c   1.000
_cell.angle_alpha   90.00
_cell.angle_beta   90.00
_cell.angle_gamma   90.00
#
_symmetry.space_group_name_H-M   'P 1'
#
loop_
_entity.id
_entity.type
_entity.pdbx_description
1 polymer ?
#
loop_
_entity_poly.entity_id
_entity_poly.type
_entity_poly.pdbx_seq_one_letter_code
_entity_poly.pdbx_strand_id
1 'polypeptide(L)'
;MKVIFNRETEIFIRDYVKDLNEGTAAIFAGAGLSIPAGFVNWQELMSEIAFDLGLDINVESDLVSLAQFHVNENRTRSKISRKILEEFVDETVETENHRILARLPISSVWTTNYDELIEKAFLAEGKVSDTKHNVKQLLNNKPKRDVVIFKMHGDVSCPAEAIITKEQYEQYHQTHEPFINALTGELTTKTFLFLGFSFTDPNLDYVLSRLNFRYSEDKKQHYCITKRPTLGDSNNPDQATYDYNVRKQELIINDLKRYGIKTLLVDGYEEITEILREIESRFKKKTIFISGSAEVYSPCEKQESIEFIHKISRSLIEGNFRIVNGFGWGVGSSVINGALEAIYSKPLKYSDDQLILRPFPQFKTGEKDLSVLWDEYRHKMISFSGISIFLFGNKNVDGEIVTAGGVIREFEISHALGNICIPVASTGHAAYEIYEKILPSLDSYYQNAEAAKKYLEKLADEKVSLDEKVKTLIDFISDLTK
;
A
#
# COMPACT_ATOMS: atom_id res chain seq x y z
N MET A 1 16.35 -11.93 1.10
CA MET A 1 17.11 -11.49 2.31
C MET A 1 16.25 -10.49 3.06
N LYS A 2 16.13 -10.61 4.39
CA LYS A 2 15.36 -9.65 5.20
C LYS A 2 16.10 -8.32 5.20
N VAL A 3 15.44 -7.26 4.72
CA VAL A 3 15.93 -5.89 4.90
C VAL A 3 15.81 -5.60 6.39
N ILE A 4 16.94 -5.30 7.04
CA ILE A 4 16.95 -4.95 8.45
C ILE A 4 16.80 -3.43 8.53
N PHE A 5 15.59 -2.99 8.86
CA PHE A 5 15.33 -1.58 9.08
C PHE A 5 15.90 -1.10 10.42
N ASN A 6 16.36 0.14 10.46
CA ASN A 6 16.72 0.78 11.71
C ASN A 6 15.47 0.93 12.62
N ARG A 7 15.70 1.17 13.92
CA ARG A 7 14.63 1.27 14.91
C ARG A 7 13.56 2.32 14.57
N GLU A 8 13.93 3.43 13.96
CA GLU A 8 13.00 4.51 13.65
C GLU A 8 12.07 4.15 12.50
N THR A 9 12.63 3.58 11.43
CA THR A 9 11.89 3.08 10.28
C THR A 9 10.94 1.95 10.69
N GLU A 10 11.39 1.05 11.56
CA GLU A 10 10.58 -0.05 12.10
C GLU A 10 9.35 0.46 12.89
N ILE A 11 9.54 1.47 13.74
CA ILE A 11 8.46 2.13 14.48
C ILE A 11 7.47 2.78 13.50
N PHE A 12 7.99 3.49 12.50
CA PHE A 12 7.15 4.11 11.47
C PHE A 12 6.31 3.07 10.72
N ILE A 13 6.91 1.99 10.22
CA ILE A 13 6.19 0.96 9.46
C ILE A 13 5.06 0.39 10.32
N ARG A 14 5.34 0.05 11.58
CA ARG A 14 4.33 -0.46 12.52
C ARG A 14 3.17 0.52 12.70
N ASP A 15 3.47 1.79 12.97
CA ASP A 15 2.45 2.80 13.28
C ASP A 15 1.65 3.18 12.02
N TYR A 16 2.31 3.30 10.87
CA TYR A 16 1.65 3.61 9.60
C TYR A 16 0.76 2.46 9.09
N VAL A 17 1.17 1.21 9.29
CA VAL A 17 0.32 0.03 9.01
C VAL A 17 -0.92 0.01 9.91
N LYS A 18 -0.81 0.46 11.16
CA LYS A 18 -1.97 0.61 12.04
C LYS A 18 -2.94 1.66 11.47
N ASP A 19 -2.45 2.83 11.09
CA ASP A 19 -3.27 3.90 10.51
C ASP A 19 -3.91 3.48 9.17
N LEU A 20 -3.22 2.66 8.36
CA LEU A 20 -3.78 2.04 7.14
C LEU A 20 -4.95 1.11 7.45
N ASN A 21 -4.86 0.30 8.51
CA ASN A 21 -5.95 -0.60 8.92
C ASN A 21 -7.16 0.18 9.47
N GLU A 22 -6.92 1.35 10.09
CA GLU A 22 -7.96 2.23 10.62
C GLU A 22 -8.55 3.17 9.56
N GLY A 23 -8.00 3.18 8.33
CA GLY A 23 -8.45 4.07 7.25
C GLY A 23 -8.06 5.54 7.45
N THR A 24 -7.08 5.80 8.31
CA THR A 24 -6.62 7.15 8.69
C THR A 24 -5.25 7.51 8.12
N ALA A 25 -4.73 6.74 7.17
CA ALA A 25 -3.49 7.06 6.45
C ALA A 25 -3.75 7.82 5.14
N ALA A 26 -2.83 8.73 4.79
CA ALA A 26 -2.84 9.48 3.53
C ALA A 26 -1.42 9.63 2.96
N ILE A 27 -1.31 9.86 1.66
CA ILE A 27 -0.04 10.09 0.97
C ILE A 27 0.04 11.53 0.47
N PHE A 28 1.23 12.12 0.58
CA PHE A 28 1.60 13.28 -0.20
C PHE A 28 2.76 12.89 -1.14
N ALA A 29 2.52 12.89 -2.44
CA ALA A 29 3.50 12.58 -3.46
C ALA A 29 4.05 13.87 -4.09
N GLY A 30 5.37 14.03 -4.07
CA GLY A 30 6.07 15.08 -4.81
C GLY A 30 6.70 14.57 -6.11
N ALA A 31 7.34 15.47 -6.84
CA ALA A 31 7.92 15.17 -8.17
C ALA A 31 8.97 14.05 -8.10
N GLY A 32 9.67 13.91 -6.97
CA GLY A 32 10.67 12.87 -6.77
C GLY A 32 10.13 11.43 -6.85
N LEU A 33 8.81 11.23 -6.67
CA LEU A 33 8.19 9.91 -6.86
C LEU A 33 8.08 9.53 -8.34
N SER A 34 7.94 10.54 -9.22
CA SER A 34 7.75 10.40 -10.66
C SER A 34 9.07 10.34 -11.43
N ILE A 35 10.19 10.83 -10.86
CA ILE A 35 11.52 10.85 -11.54
C ILE A 35 11.93 9.47 -12.09
N PRO A 36 11.84 8.36 -11.33
CA PRO A 36 12.27 7.05 -11.86
C PRO A 36 11.38 6.52 -12.99
N ALA A 37 10.20 7.10 -13.23
CA ALA A 37 9.36 6.79 -14.39
C ALA A 37 9.78 7.54 -15.66
N GLY A 38 10.81 8.39 -15.58
CA GLY A 38 11.31 9.21 -16.68
C GLY A 38 10.83 10.65 -16.66
N PHE A 39 10.09 11.08 -15.61
CA PHE A 39 9.68 12.48 -15.49
C PHE A 39 10.81 13.38 -15.03
N VAL A 40 10.84 14.57 -15.60
CA VAL A 40 11.78 15.62 -15.21
C VAL A 40 11.36 16.28 -13.90
N ASN A 41 12.34 16.72 -13.13
CA ASN A 41 12.08 17.55 -11.96
C ASN A 41 11.80 19.02 -12.36
N TRP A 42 11.44 19.85 -11.39
CA TRP A 42 11.09 21.26 -11.63
C TRP A 42 12.27 22.09 -12.20
N GLN A 43 13.52 21.78 -11.83
CA GLN A 43 14.71 22.45 -12.36
C GLN A 43 14.88 22.12 -13.85
N GLU A 44 14.78 20.84 -14.20
CA GLU A 44 14.92 20.35 -15.57
C GLU A 44 13.83 20.92 -16.49
N LEU A 45 12.57 20.94 -16.05
CA LEU A 45 11.46 21.54 -16.80
C LEU A 45 11.71 23.03 -17.12
N MET A 46 12.37 23.75 -16.21
CA MET A 46 12.63 25.19 -16.33
C MET A 46 13.94 25.52 -17.07
N SER A 47 14.73 24.52 -17.47
CA SER A 47 16.05 24.71 -18.11
C SER A 47 15.98 25.52 -19.41
N GLU A 48 15.09 25.17 -20.34
CA GLU A 48 14.87 25.93 -21.58
C GLU A 48 14.35 27.35 -21.32
N ILE A 49 13.56 27.53 -20.27
CA ILE A 49 13.00 28.83 -19.89
C ILE A 49 14.08 29.73 -19.32
N ALA A 50 14.99 29.18 -18.50
CA ALA A 50 16.17 29.89 -18.01
C ALA A 50 17.06 30.32 -19.18
N PHE A 51 17.34 29.41 -20.11
CA PHE A 51 18.16 29.70 -21.28
C PHE A 51 17.59 30.84 -22.14
N ASP A 52 16.29 30.84 -22.41
CA ASP A 52 15.61 31.94 -23.13
C ASP A 52 15.78 33.30 -22.44
N LEU A 53 15.84 33.31 -21.11
CA LEU A 53 16.01 34.51 -20.29
C LEU A 53 17.48 34.88 -20.07
N GLY A 54 18.43 34.10 -20.62
CA GLY A 54 19.86 34.31 -20.44
C GLY A 54 20.35 33.98 -19.02
N LEU A 55 19.64 33.12 -18.30
CA LEU A 55 19.95 32.67 -16.94
C LEU A 55 20.48 31.23 -16.94
N ASP A 56 21.33 30.90 -15.96
CA ASP A 56 21.82 29.54 -15.74
C ASP A 56 20.94 28.84 -14.68
N ILE A 57 20.24 27.79 -15.11
CA ILE A 57 19.35 27.00 -14.26
C ILE A 57 20.09 26.35 -13.07
N ASN A 58 21.40 26.09 -13.20
CA ASN A 58 22.19 25.49 -12.13
C ASN A 58 22.55 26.49 -11.03
N VAL A 59 22.47 27.78 -11.34
CA VAL A 59 22.69 28.88 -10.38
C VAL A 59 21.37 29.32 -9.76
N GLU A 60 20.28 29.26 -10.52
CA GLU A 60 18.98 29.74 -10.05
C GLU A 60 18.31 28.81 -9.03
N SER A 61 17.88 29.40 -7.92
CA SER A 61 17.22 28.69 -6.83
C SER A 61 15.72 28.97 -6.74
N ASP A 62 15.26 30.12 -7.24
CA ASP A 62 13.85 30.52 -7.24
C ASP A 62 13.20 30.30 -8.62
N LEU A 63 12.84 29.04 -8.87
CA LEU A 63 12.21 28.62 -10.11
C LEU A 63 10.79 29.20 -10.30
N VAL A 64 10.13 29.58 -9.20
CA VAL A 64 8.80 30.19 -9.22
C VAL A 64 8.89 31.62 -9.75
N SER A 65 9.89 32.39 -9.30
CA SER A 65 10.19 33.72 -9.85
C SER A 65 10.67 33.62 -11.30
N LEU A 66 11.46 32.61 -11.66
CA LEU A 66 11.89 32.38 -13.04
C LEU A 66 10.70 32.23 -14.00
N ALA A 67 9.70 31.43 -13.62
CA ALA A 67 8.47 31.30 -14.41
C ALA A 67 7.72 32.63 -14.57
N GLN A 68 7.70 33.47 -13.52
CA GLN A 68 7.10 34.80 -13.59
C GLN A 68 7.88 35.73 -14.52
N PHE A 69 9.21 35.69 -14.51
CA PHE A 69 10.04 36.49 -15.41
C PHE A 69 9.77 36.14 -16.87
N HIS A 70 9.64 34.85 -17.19
CA HIS A 70 9.28 34.43 -18.55
C HIS A 70 7.94 35.00 -19.01
N VAL A 71 6.92 34.96 -18.14
CA VAL A 71 5.59 35.51 -18.46
C VAL A 71 5.63 37.04 -18.56
N ASN A 72 6.42 37.72 -17.73
CA ASN A 72 6.56 39.17 -17.77
C ASN A 72 7.25 39.64 -19.06
N GLU A 73 8.33 38.96 -19.46
CA GLU A 73 9.13 39.28 -20.65
C GLU A 73 8.34 39.03 -21.94
N ASN A 74 7.71 37.84 -22.05
CA ASN A 74 7.03 37.42 -23.27
C ASN A 74 5.53 37.79 -23.31
N ARG A 75 4.97 38.28 -22.20
CA ARG A 75 3.54 38.55 -22.01
C ARG A 75 2.63 37.34 -22.26
N THR A 76 3.19 36.13 -22.22
CA THR A 76 2.47 34.87 -22.41
C THR A 76 3.11 33.74 -21.61
N ARG A 77 2.30 32.76 -21.21
CA ARG A 77 2.73 31.49 -20.59
C ARG A 77 2.74 30.31 -21.57
N SER A 78 2.53 30.55 -22.86
CA SER A 78 2.36 29.49 -23.86
C SER A 78 3.55 28.53 -23.94
N LYS A 79 4.80 29.04 -23.81
CA LYS A 79 5.99 28.17 -23.86
C LYS A 79 6.05 27.25 -22.63
N ILE A 80 5.81 27.77 -21.43
CA ILE A 80 5.73 26.97 -20.20
C ILE A 80 4.64 25.90 -20.31
N SER A 81 3.45 26.31 -20.74
CA SER A 81 2.29 25.41 -20.86
C SER A 81 2.55 24.30 -21.89
N ARG A 82 3.19 24.65 -23.02
CA ARG A 82 3.65 23.70 -24.03
C ARG A 82 4.70 22.75 -23.46
N LYS A 83 5.62 23.21 -22.62
CA LYS A 83 6.65 22.35 -22.03
C LYS A 83 6.07 21.32 -21.07
N ILE A 84 5.08 21.71 -20.26
CA ILE A 84 4.32 20.73 -19.45
C ILE A 84 3.59 19.71 -20.33
N LEU A 85 3.10 20.11 -21.51
CA LEU A 85 2.51 19.12 -22.41
C LEU A 85 3.61 18.21 -22.99
N GLU A 86 4.68 18.78 -23.53
CA GLU A 86 5.77 18.03 -24.17
C GLU A 86 6.41 17.01 -23.22
N GLU A 87 6.73 17.39 -21.99
CA GLU A 87 7.40 16.52 -21.01
C GLU A 87 6.47 15.43 -20.42
N PHE A 88 5.15 15.57 -20.58
CA PHE A 88 4.18 14.68 -19.94
C PHE A 88 3.25 13.94 -20.93
N VAL A 89 3.58 13.97 -22.23
CA VAL A 89 2.88 13.24 -23.30
C VAL A 89 3.39 11.80 -23.48
N ASP A 90 4.62 11.49 -23.07
CA ASP A 90 5.20 10.16 -23.27
C ASP A 90 4.45 9.08 -22.46
N GLU A 91 4.31 7.88 -23.06
CA GLU A 91 3.79 6.67 -22.42
C GLU A 91 4.78 6.17 -21.35
N THR A 92 4.86 6.90 -20.24
CA THR A 92 5.63 6.51 -19.08
C THR A 92 4.92 5.40 -18.32
N VAL A 93 5.71 4.45 -17.83
CA VAL A 93 5.23 3.30 -17.07
C VAL A 93 5.31 3.63 -15.59
N GLU A 94 4.29 3.27 -14.81
CA GLU A 94 4.28 3.53 -13.38
C GLU A 94 5.39 2.76 -12.67
N THR A 95 6.09 3.44 -11.76
CA THR A 95 7.13 2.81 -10.95
C THR A 95 6.53 1.81 -9.95
N GLU A 96 7.36 0.93 -9.40
CA GLU A 96 6.90 -0.04 -8.39
C GLU A 96 6.30 0.64 -7.16
N ASN A 97 6.78 1.84 -6.79
CA ASN A 97 6.21 2.62 -5.69
C ASN A 97 4.74 2.99 -5.97
N HIS A 98 4.42 3.44 -7.18
CA HIS A 98 3.03 3.74 -7.55
C HIS A 98 2.14 2.51 -7.47
N ARG A 99 2.64 1.36 -7.95
CA ARG A 99 1.90 0.09 -7.92
C ARG A 99 1.64 -0.38 -6.48
N ILE A 100 2.64 -0.28 -5.60
CA ILE A 100 2.46 -0.61 -4.17
C ILE A 100 1.42 0.31 -3.53
N LEU A 101 1.53 1.63 -3.74
CA LEU A 101 0.58 2.60 -3.20
C LEU A 101 -0.85 2.33 -3.70
N ALA A 102 -1.00 1.99 -4.98
CA ALA A 102 -2.29 1.64 -5.56
C ALA A 102 -2.91 0.37 -4.96
N ARG A 103 -2.11 -0.57 -4.43
CA ARG A 103 -2.61 -1.77 -3.73
C ARG A 103 -3.02 -1.51 -2.29
N LEU A 104 -2.43 -0.51 -1.64
CA LEU A 104 -2.77 -0.13 -0.26
C LEU A 104 -4.18 0.49 -0.16
N PRO A 105 -4.86 0.40 1.01
CA PRO A 105 -6.21 0.94 1.23
C PRO A 105 -6.17 2.46 1.51
N ILE A 106 -5.55 3.24 0.63
CA ILE A 106 -5.44 4.69 0.80
C ILE A 106 -6.68 5.37 0.22
N SER A 107 -7.35 6.19 1.03
CA SER A 107 -8.57 6.91 0.63
C SER A 107 -8.30 8.29 0.03
N SER A 108 -7.14 8.89 0.30
CA SER A 108 -6.74 10.17 -0.26
C SER A 108 -5.25 10.25 -0.57
N VAL A 109 -4.94 10.84 -1.71
CA VAL A 109 -3.58 11.15 -2.15
C VAL A 109 -3.52 12.62 -2.54
N TRP A 110 -2.51 13.32 -2.03
CA TRP A 110 -2.21 14.70 -2.39
C TRP A 110 -0.95 14.74 -3.23
N THR A 111 -0.91 15.63 -4.21
CA THR A 111 0.26 15.83 -5.05
C THR A 111 0.34 17.26 -5.58
N THR A 112 1.56 17.71 -5.83
CA THR A 112 1.87 18.95 -6.55
C THR A 112 2.28 18.67 -7.99
N ASN A 113 2.25 17.40 -8.41
CA ASN A 113 2.66 16.97 -9.75
C ASN A 113 1.51 17.11 -10.76
N TYR A 114 1.88 17.28 -12.02
CA TYR A 114 0.94 17.39 -13.14
C TYR A 114 0.67 16.03 -13.82
N ASP A 115 1.57 15.06 -13.67
CA ASP A 115 1.49 13.73 -14.29
C ASP A 115 0.28 12.92 -13.83
N GLU A 116 -0.10 11.90 -14.61
CA GLU A 116 -1.23 11.00 -14.31
C GLU A 116 -0.80 9.63 -13.76
N LEU A 117 0.45 9.46 -13.26
CA LEU A 117 0.96 8.14 -12.87
C LEU A 117 0.18 7.53 -11.71
N ILE A 118 -0.22 8.36 -10.75
CA ILE A 118 -0.97 7.91 -9.57
C ILE A 118 -2.33 7.39 -10.04
N GLU A 119 -3.02 8.16 -10.87
CA GLU A 119 -4.32 7.85 -11.45
C GLU A 119 -4.29 6.55 -12.25
N LYS A 120 -3.28 6.38 -13.11
CA LYS A 120 -3.08 5.18 -13.93
C LYS A 120 -2.76 3.96 -13.06
N ALA A 121 -1.93 4.10 -12.03
CA ALA A 121 -1.64 3.03 -11.09
C ALA A 121 -2.89 2.54 -10.34
N PHE A 122 -3.74 3.47 -9.85
CA PHE A 122 -5.02 3.10 -9.23
C PHE A 122 -5.96 2.42 -10.22
N LEU A 123 -6.03 2.92 -11.46
CA LEU A 123 -6.86 2.33 -12.51
C LEU A 123 -6.41 0.90 -12.87
N ALA A 124 -5.09 0.65 -12.93
CA ALA A 124 -4.52 -0.67 -13.19
C ALA A 124 -4.89 -1.71 -12.10
N GLU A 125 -5.04 -1.25 -10.84
CA GLU A 125 -5.55 -2.06 -9.72
C GLU A 125 -7.10 -2.14 -9.69
N GLY A 126 -7.77 -1.60 -10.70
CA GLY A 126 -9.23 -1.61 -10.83
C GLY A 126 -9.94 -0.66 -9.86
N LYS A 127 -9.24 0.32 -9.29
CA LYS A 127 -9.78 1.33 -8.37
C LYS A 127 -10.22 2.57 -9.13
N VAL A 128 -11.37 3.12 -8.72
CA VAL A 128 -11.92 4.34 -9.30
C VAL A 128 -11.31 5.55 -8.60
N SER A 129 -10.42 6.24 -9.29
CA SER A 129 -9.84 7.52 -8.85
C SER A 129 -10.77 8.70 -9.14
N ASP A 130 -10.97 9.56 -8.13
CA ASP A 130 -11.67 10.85 -8.23
C ASP A 130 -10.65 11.99 -8.16
N THR A 131 -10.12 12.40 -9.32
CA THR A 131 -9.08 13.43 -9.43
C THR A 131 -9.68 14.83 -9.29
N LYS A 132 -9.10 15.64 -8.40
CA LYS A 132 -9.46 17.02 -8.07
C LYS A 132 -8.27 17.91 -8.36
N HIS A 133 -8.30 18.61 -9.48
CA HIS A 133 -7.28 19.56 -9.91
C HIS A 133 -7.83 20.99 -10.11
N ASN A 134 -9.14 21.18 -9.96
CA ASN A 134 -9.81 22.48 -9.97
C ASN A 134 -10.84 22.58 -8.84
N VAL A 135 -11.00 23.78 -8.25
CA VAL A 135 -11.92 24.03 -7.12
C VAL A 135 -13.35 23.62 -7.42
N LYS A 136 -13.83 23.80 -8.65
CA LYS A 136 -15.19 23.40 -9.05
C LYS A 136 -15.42 21.89 -8.97
N GLN A 137 -14.36 21.09 -9.10
CA GLN A 137 -14.46 19.62 -9.01
C GLN A 137 -14.64 19.14 -7.57
N LEU A 138 -14.30 19.95 -6.57
CA LEU A 138 -14.53 19.64 -5.15
C LEU A 138 -16.02 19.59 -4.80
N LEU A 139 -16.88 20.23 -5.61
CA LEU A 139 -18.33 20.25 -5.41
C LEU A 139 -19.01 18.95 -5.84
N ASN A 140 -18.33 18.09 -6.59
CA ASN A 140 -18.87 16.84 -7.13
C ASN A 140 -18.07 15.65 -6.62
N ASN A 141 -18.70 14.48 -6.50
CA ASN A 141 -18.02 13.24 -6.15
C ASN A 141 -18.21 12.23 -7.28
N LYS A 142 -17.12 11.61 -7.73
CA LYS A 142 -17.21 10.55 -8.72
C LYS A 142 -17.92 9.33 -8.10
N PRO A 143 -18.95 8.76 -8.75
CA PRO A 143 -19.63 7.58 -8.23
C PRO A 143 -18.67 6.40 -8.06
N LYS A 144 -18.86 5.63 -6.98
CA LYS A 144 -18.05 4.44 -6.64
C LYS A 144 -16.54 4.71 -6.52
N ARG A 145 -16.13 5.94 -6.20
CA ARG A 145 -14.71 6.26 -5.99
C ARG A 145 -14.11 5.43 -4.85
N ASP A 146 -12.92 4.91 -5.08
CA ASP A 146 -12.10 4.22 -4.07
C ASP A 146 -11.08 5.18 -3.44
N VAL A 147 -10.59 6.16 -4.21
CA VAL A 147 -9.58 7.13 -3.80
C VAL A 147 -9.88 8.52 -4.35
N VAL A 148 -9.58 9.56 -3.59
CA VAL A 148 -9.59 10.96 -4.06
C VAL A 148 -8.14 11.42 -4.26
N ILE A 149 -7.83 11.94 -5.44
CA ILE A 149 -6.48 12.43 -5.78
C ILE A 149 -6.56 13.96 -5.90
N PHE A 150 -5.97 14.67 -4.95
CA PHE A 150 -5.92 16.14 -4.94
C PHE A 150 -4.62 16.61 -5.60
N LYS A 151 -4.74 17.23 -6.77
CA LYS A 151 -3.61 17.83 -7.49
C LYS A 151 -3.63 19.34 -7.25
N MET A 152 -2.80 19.79 -6.32
CA MET A 152 -2.85 21.17 -5.83
C MET A 152 -2.53 22.19 -6.92
N HIS A 153 -1.65 21.83 -7.85
CA HIS A 153 -1.13 22.75 -8.86
C HIS A 153 -1.78 22.59 -10.22
N GLY A 154 -2.81 21.75 -10.36
CA GLY A 154 -3.46 21.49 -11.62
C GLY A 154 -3.04 20.16 -12.23
N ASP A 155 -3.25 20.02 -13.53
CA ASP A 155 -3.17 18.76 -14.25
C ASP A 155 -2.63 18.96 -15.67
N VAL A 156 -1.90 17.96 -16.19
CA VAL A 156 -1.35 17.99 -17.55
C VAL A 156 -2.43 18.15 -18.63
N SER A 157 -3.65 17.64 -18.42
CA SER A 157 -4.77 17.79 -19.36
C SER A 157 -5.27 19.23 -19.47
N CYS A 158 -5.00 20.06 -18.46
CA CYS A 158 -5.45 21.45 -18.36
C CYS A 158 -4.26 22.40 -18.08
N PRO A 159 -3.25 22.48 -18.95
CA PRO A 159 -1.98 23.16 -18.67
C PRO A 159 -2.14 24.69 -18.54
N ALA A 160 -3.22 25.25 -19.11
CA ALA A 160 -3.56 26.66 -18.99
C ALA A 160 -3.95 27.06 -17.55
N GLU A 161 -4.47 26.11 -16.77
CA GLU A 161 -4.88 26.32 -15.37
C GLU A 161 -3.78 25.96 -14.35
N ALA A 162 -2.65 25.40 -14.81
CA ALA A 162 -1.57 24.98 -13.94
C ALA A 162 -0.96 26.15 -13.13
N ILE A 163 -0.62 25.90 -11.86
CA ILE A 163 -0.07 26.86 -10.89
C ILE A 163 1.46 26.81 -10.92
N ILE A 164 2.06 27.84 -11.52
CA ILE A 164 3.48 27.82 -11.88
C ILE A 164 4.16 29.16 -11.62
N THR A 165 3.46 30.27 -11.87
CA THR A 165 4.07 31.59 -11.72
C THR A 165 3.94 32.11 -10.30
N LYS A 166 4.87 32.96 -9.88
CA LYS A 166 4.85 33.60 -8.56
C LYS A 166 3.52 34.24 -8.20
N GLU A 167 2.91 34.99 -9.13
CA GLU A 167 1.60 35.60 -8.91
C GLU A 167 0.52 34.57 -8.58
N GLN A 168 0.53 33.40 -9.23
CA GLN A 168 -0.43 32.33 -8.95
C GLN A 168 -0.24 31.72 -7.56
N TYR A 169 1.01 31.52 -7.12
CA TYR A 169 1.31 31.06 -5.76
C TYR A 169 0.86 32.09 -4.71
N GLU A 170 1.12 33.38 -4.93
CA GLU A 170 0.69 34.46 -4.04
C GLU A 170 -0.84 34.52 -3.91
N GLN A 171 -1.58 34.33 -5.02
CA GLN A 171 -3.04 34.31 -5.04
C GLN A 171 -3.67 32.96 -4.65
N TYR A 172 -2.86 31.91 -4.44
CA TYR A 172 -3.36 30.55 -4.23
C TYR A 172 -4.27 30.44 -3.00
N HIS A 173 -3.91 31.10 -1.90
CA HIS A 173 -4.69 31.10 -0.67
C HIS A 173 -6.10 31.69 -0.83
N GLN A 174 -6.36 32.49 -1.88
CA GLN A 174 -7.68 33.04 -2.21
C GLN A 174 -8.38 32.23 -3.28
N THR A 175 -7.68 31.92 -4.37
CA THR A 175 -8.23 31.23 -5.54
C THR A 175 -8.51 29.75 -5.28
N HIS A 176 -7.70 29.11 -4.43
CA HIS A 176 -7.73 27.69 -4.09
C HIS A 176 -7.94 27.45 -2.58
N GLU A 177 -8.55 28.41 -1.89
CA GLU A 177 -8.89 28.31 -0.46
C GLU A 177 -9.57 26.98 -0.06
N PRO A 178 -10.48 26.40 -0.87
CA PRO A 178 -11.07 25.10 -0.57
C PRO A 178 -10.06 23.93 -0.56
N PHE A 179 -9.03 23.95 -1.41
CA PHE A 179 -7.95 22.95 -1.37
C PHE A 179 -7.13 23.08 -0.08
N ILE A 180 -6.79 24.32 0.29
CA ILE A 180 -6.07 24.61 1.54
C ILE A 180 -6.86 24.09 2.75
N ASN A 181 -8.16 24.34 2.79
CA ASN A 181 -9.02 23.86 3.88
C ASN A 181 -9.15 22.34 3.90
N ALA A 182 -9.32 21.70 2.74
CA ALA A 182 -9.37 20.25 2.63
C ALA A 182 -8.06 19.60 3.12
N LEU A 183 -6.91 20.13 2.69
CA LEU A 183 -5.59 19.64 3.13
C LEU A 183 -5.39 19.84 4.63
N THR A 184 -5.78 21.01 5.15
CA THR A 184 -5.73 21.30 6.60
C THR A 184 -6.55 20.28 7.39
N GLY A 185 -7.75 19.96 6.93
CA GLY A 185 -8.62 18.96 7.56
C GLY A 185 -8.04 17.55 7.49
N GLU A 186 -7.45 17.17 6.36
CA GLU A 186 -6.80 15.87 6.22
C GLU A 186 -5.55 15.76 7.10
N LEU A 187 -4.65 16.76 7.12
CA LEU A 187 -3.46 16.76 7.99
C LEU A 187 -3.84 16.71 9.48
N THR A 188 -5.00 17.26 9.85
CA THR A 188 -5.50 17.18 11.24
C THR A 188 -6.02 15.78 11.59
N THR A 189 -6.64 15.07 10.64
CA THR A 189 -7.39 13.82 10.91
C THR A 189 -6.63 12.56 10.49
N LYS A 190 -5.71 12.65 9.52
CA LYS A 190 -5.00 11.53 8.92
C LYS A 190 -3.48 11.63 9.15
N THR A 191 -2.81 10.49 9.13
CA THR A 191 -1.35 10.41 9.17
C THR A 191 -0.81 10.44 7.75
N PHE A 192 -0.08 11.50 7.42
CA PHE A 192 0.55 11.66 6.12
C PHE A 192 1.91 10.99 6.05
N LEU A 193 2.16 10.30 4.92
CA LEU A 193 3.49 9.93 4.46
C LEU A 193 3.85 10.77 3.22
N PHE A 194 4.87 11.61 3.36
CA PHE A 194 5.43 12.46 2.32
C PHE A 194 6.56 11.72 1.57
N LEU A 195 6.41 11.56 0.25
CA LEU A 195 7.34 10.84 -0.63
C LEU A 195 7.80 11.73 -1.77
N GLY A 196 9.11 11.78 -2.05
CA GLY A 196 9.66 12.50 -3.20
C GLY A 196 9.42 14.02 -3.15
N PHE A 197 9.32 14.58 -1.95
CA PHE A 197 8.89 15.97 -1.74
C PHE A 197 9.98 16.79 -1.03
N SER A 198 10.26 17.99 -1.53
CA SER A 198 11.37 18.85 -1.08
C SER A 198 10.99 19.92 -0.05
N PHE A 199 9.69 20.06 0.29
CA PHE A 199 9.17 21.11 1.19
C PHE A 199 9.56 22.54 0.81
N THR A 200 9.85 22.76 -0.46
CA THR A 200 10.11 24.10 -1.02
C THR A 200 8.83 24.77 -1.54
N ASP A 201 7.71 24.07 -1.47
CA ASP A 201 6.41 24.53 -1.95
C ASP A 201 5.80 25.59 -1.00
N PRO A 202 5.59 26.84 -1.48
CA PRO A 202 5.00 27.90 -0.66
C PRO A 202 3.57 27.63 -0.19
N ASN A 203 2.77 26.90 -0.98
CA ASN A 203 1.38 26.61 -0.64
C ASN A 203 1.29 25.58 0.49
N LEU A 204 2.17 24.57 0.47
CA LEU A 204 2.24 23.63 1.59
C LEU A 204 2.81 24.29 2.84
N ASP A 205 3.86 25.11 2.73
CA ASP A 205 4.41 25.85 3.88
C ASP A 205 3.34 26.75 4.53
N TYR A 206 2.50 27.40 3.72
CA TYR A 206 1.34 28.15 4.20
C TYR A 206 0.35 27.28 5.01
N VAL A 207 0.07 26.05 4.57
CA VAL A 207 -0.83 25.13 5.28
C VAL A 207 -0.19 24.67 6.60
N LEU A 208 1.07 24.25 6.54
CA LEU A 208 1.82 23.73 7.69
C LEU A 208 2.01 24.82 8.77
N SER A 209 2.32 26.05 8.37
CA SER A 209 2.44 27.20 9.28
C SER A 209 1.12 27.51 10.00
N ARG A 210 -0.02 27.45 9.29
CA ARG A 210 -1.35 27.65 9.87
C ARG A 210 -1.72 26.55 10.87
N LEU A 211 -1.36 25.30 10.60
CA LEU A 211 -1.55 24.18 11.52
C LEU A 211 -0.68 24.32 12.78
N ASN A 212 0.60 24.65 12.60
CA ASN A 212 1.53 24.86 13.70
C ASN A 212 1.10 25.99 14.64
N PHE A 213 0.55 27.08 14.09
CA PHE A 213 0.02 28.18 14.90
C PHE A 213 -1.21 27.75 15.74
N ARG A 214 -2.07 26.88 15.19
CA ARG A 214 -3.31 26.44 15.87
C ARG A 214 -3.09 25.35 16.91
N TYR A 215 -2.13 24.46 16.68
CA TYR A 215 -1.92 23.26 17.50
C TYR A 215 -0.45 23.17 17.93
N SER A 216 0.05 24.12 18.72
CA SER A 216 1.49 24.22 18.99
C SER A 216 2.09 23.02 19.73
N GLU A 217 1.36 22.43 20.68
CA GLU A 217 1.84 21.34 21.56
C GLU A 217 1.28 19.95 21.16
N ASP A 218 -0.01 19.85 20.83
CA ASP A 218 -0.68 18.59 20.50
C ASP A 218 -0.81 18.37 18.98
N LYS A 219 0.30 18.04 18.32
CA LYS A 219 0.33 17.80 16.86
C LYS A 219 0.17 16.33 16.53
N LYS A 220 -0.55 16.06 15.43
CA LYS A 220 -0.53 14.74 14.82
C LYS A 220 0.85 14.48 14.21
N GLN A 221 1.37 13.28 14.44
CA GLN A 221 2.65 12.85 13.88
C GLN A 221 2.46 12.48 12.40
N HIS A 222 3.29 13.01 11.53
CA HIS A 222 3.40 12.67 10.11
C HIS A 222 4.81 12.17 9.81
N TYR A 223 5.02 11.61 8.62
CA TYR A 223 6.29 11.01 8.23
C TYR A 223 6.76 11.51 6.86
N CYS A 224 8.05 11.72 6.71
CA CYS A 224 8.68 12.01 5.42
C CYS A 224 9.85 11.05 5.23
N ILE A 225 10.04 10.51 4.03
CA ILE A 225 11.25 9.74 3.70
C ILE A 225 12.11 10.56 2.74
N THR A 226 13.39 10.75 3.10
CA THR A 226 14.34 11.51 2.27
C THR A 226 15.71 10.83 2.23
N LYS A 227 16.42 10.99 1.10
CA LYS A 227 17.74 10.39 0.89
C LYS A 227 18.81 11.25 1.57
N ARG A 228 19.82 10.62 2.16
CA ARG A 228 21.01 11.31 2.66
C ARG A 228 21.85 11.89 1.51
N PRO A 229 22.45 13.08 1.68
CA PRO A 229 23.50 13.55 0.78
C PRO A 229 24.58 12.49 0.64
N THR A 230 25.09 12.27 -0.57
CA THR A 230 26.12 11.28 -0.86
C THR A 230 27.34 11.98 -1.42
N LEU A 231 28.48 11.90 -0.74
CA LEU A 231 29.73 12.49 -1.22
C LEU A 231 30.12 11.88 -2.58
N GLY A 232 30.43 12.73 -3.55
CA GLY A 232 30.78 12.35 -4.91
C GLY A 232 29.60 12.25 -5.88
N ASP A 233 28.36 12.52 -5.45
CA ASP A 233 27.24 12.68 -6.37
C ASP A 233 27.23 14.07 -7.04
N SER A 234 26.33 14.27 -8.01
CA SER A 234 26.23 15.53 -8.76
C SER A 234 25.94 16.76 -7.88
N ASN A 235 25.26 16.56 -6.75
CA ASN A 235 24.92 17.63 -5.82
C ASN A 235 26.00 17.86 -4.76
N ASN A 236 26.94 16.92 -4.57
CA ASN A 236 27.95 16.92 -3.52
C ASN A 236 29.31 16.46 -4.06
N PRO A 237 29.90 17.13 -5.07
CA PRO A 237 31.12 16.67 -5.75
C PRO A 237 32.37 16.75 -4.86
N ASP A 238 32.36 17.61 -3.83
CA ASP A 238 33.46 17.81 -2.89
C ASP A 238 32.98 17.83 -1.44
N GLN A 239 33.94 17.77 -0.51
CA GLN A 239 33.67 17.73 0.92
C GLN A 239 32.93 18.98 1.42
N ALA A 240 33.23 20.15 0.87
CA ALA A 240 32.63 21.41 1.33
C ALA A 240 31.14 21.48 0.98
N THR A 241 30.78 21.07 -0.23
CA THR A 241 29.40 21.00 -0.71
C THR A 241 28.61 19.93 0.03
N TYR A 242 29.24 18.77 0.27
CA TYR A 242 28.66 17.70 1.09
C TYR A 242 28.34 18.19 2.52
N ASP A 243 29.31 18.79 3.21
CA ASP A 243 29.13 19.29 4.58
C ASP A 243 28.02 20.35 4.65
N TYR A 244 27.97 21.25 3.65
CA TYR A 244 26.92 22.25 3.52
C TYR A 244 25.53 21.62 3.36
N ASN A 245 25.37 20.66 2.46
CA ASN A 245 24.09 20.03 2.18
C ASN A 245 23.62 19.11 3.31
N VAL A 246 24.54 18.41 3.99
CA VAL A 246 24.23 17.67 5.23
C VAL A 246 23.70 18.64 6.28
N ARG A 247 24.40 19.77 6.51
CA ARG A 247 23.96 20.76 7.48
C ARG A 247 22.61 21.39 7.10
N LYS A 248 22.40 21.69 5.81
CA LYS A 248 21.12 22.21 5.30
C LYS A 248 19.99 21.21 5.52
N GLN A 249 20.22 19.92 5.23
CA GLN A 249 19.23 18.86 5.47
C GLN A 249 18.88 18.75 6.96
N GLU A 250 19.87 18.81 7.86
CA GLU A 250 19.61 18.80 9.32
C GLU A 250 18.71 19.98 9.75
N LEU A 251 18.93 21.17 9.21
CA LEU A 251 18.12 22.35 9.50
C LEU A 251 16.68 22.18 9.00
N ILE A 252 16.51 21.67 7.78
CA ILE A 252 15.19 21.37 7.21
C ILE A 252 14.46 20.33 8.06
N ILE A 253 15.12 19.23 8.45
CA ILE A 253 14.54 18.20 9.32
C ILE A 253 14.11 18.80 10.65
N ASN A 254 14.90 19.70 11.24
CA ASN A 254 14.53 20.36 12.48
C ASN A 254 13.35 21.31 12.31
N ASP A 255 13.21 21.97 11.17
CA ASP A 255 12.03 22.78 10.87
C ASP A 255 10.77 21.92 10.70
N LEU A 256 10.87 20.78 10.00
CA LEU A 256 9.79 19.81 9.82
C LEU A 256 9.24 19.26 11.14
N LYS A 257 10.09 19.11 12.18
CA LYS A 257 9.64 18.73 13.53
C LYS A 257 8.64 19.73 14.11
N ARG A 258 8.76 21.03 13.77
CA ARG A 258 7.78 22.05 14.20
C ARG A 258 6.40 21.75 13.65
N TYR A 259 6.29 21.07 12.52
CA TYR A 259 5.02 20.67 11.91
C TYR A 259 4.56 19.28 12.31
N GLY A 260 5.24 18.62 13.26
CA GLY A 260 4.93 17.23 13.62
C GLY A 260 5.35 16.23 12.55
N ILE A 261 6.22 16.61 11.60
CA ILE A 261 6.69 15.73 10.53
C ILE A 261 8.03 15.12 10.97
N LYS A 262 8.07 13.79 11.14
CA LYS A 262 9.29 13.03 11.42
C LYS A 262 9.91 12.55 10.12
N THR A 263 11.16 12.95 9.90
CA THR A 263 11.91 12.53 8.72
C THR A 263 12.66 11.23 8.98
N LEU A 264 12.50 10.27 8.08
CA LEU A 264 13.26 9.02 8.00
C LEU A 264 14.29 9.17 6.89
N LEU A 265 15.54 8.87 7.22
CA LEU A 265 16.66 9.01 6.31
C LEU A 265 17.05 7.64 5.74
N VAL A 266 17.16 7.57 4.42
CA VAL A 266 17.60 6.41 3.65
C VAL A 266 18.91 6.73 2.91
N ASP A 267 19.73 5.73 2.64
CA ASP A 267 20.98 5.90 1.90
C ASP A 267 20.74 5.85 0.38
N GLY A 268 19.74 5.07 -0.07
CA GLY A 268 19.31 4.95 -1.46
C GLY A 268 17.80 5.15 -1.68
N TYR A 269 17.38 5.43 -2.91
CA TYR A 269 15.94 5.52 -3.26
C TYR A 269 15.27 4.14 -3.30
N GLU A 270 16.05 3.09 -3.50
CA GLU A 270 15.63 1.70 -3.49
C GLU A 270 15.04 1.30 -2.12
N GLU A 271 15.61 1.81 -1.03
CA GLU A 271 15.12 1.57 0.34
C GLU A 271 13.70 2.11 0.55
N ILE A 272 13.29 3.17 -0.16
CA ILE A 272 11.90 3.64 -0.12
C ILE A 272 10.95 2.54 -0.62
N THR A 273 11.35 1.88 -1.72
CA THR A 273 10.58 0.77 -2.29
C THR A 273 10.53 -0.40 -1.31
N GLU A 274 11.64 -0.71 -0.63
CA GLU A 274 11.70 -1.77 0.39
C GLU A 274 10.81 -1.47 1.60
N ILE A 275 10.79 -0.22 2.08
CA ILE A 275 9.90 0.25 3.14
C ILE A 275 8.44 0.09 2.73
N LEU A 276 8.08 0.53 1.52
CA LEU A 276 6.71 0.40 1.00
C LEU A 276 6.28 -1.07 0.84
N ARG A 277 7.18 -1.94 0.36
CA ARG A 277 6.95 -3.40 0.29
C ARG A 277 6.73 -4.01 1.66
N GLU A 278 7.49 -3.58 2.67
CA GLU A 278 7.31 -4.06 4.04
C GLU A 278 5.97 -3.58 4.63
N ILE A 279 5.57 -2.32 4.38
CA ILE A 279 4.23 -1.80 4.73
C ILE A 279 3.14 -2.66 4.10
N GLU A 280 3.24 -2.93 2.78
CA GLU A 280 2.29 -3.77 2.06
C GLU A 280 2.24 -5.19 2.65
N SER A 281 3.40 -5.79 2.90
CA SER A 281 3.50 -7.14 3.47
C SER A 281 2.82 -7.23 4.84
N ARG A 282 3.12 -6.31 5.76
CA ARG A 282 2.52 -6.29 7.11
C ARG A 282 1.03 -5.99 7.07
N PHE A 283 0.59 -5.11 6.18
CA PHE A 283 -0.83 -4.87 5.96
C PHE A 283 -1.55 -6.14 5.47
N LYS A 284 -1.00 -6.82 4.46
CA LYS A 284 -1.56 -8.07 3.93
C LYS A 284 -1.58 -9.20 4.95
N LYS A 285 -0.57 -9.31 5.82
CA LYS A 285 -0.51 -10.33 6.88
C LYS A 285 -1.66 -10.25 7.90
N LYS A 286 -2.39 -9.13 7.98
CA LYS A 286 -3.64 -9.03 8.76
C LYS A 286 -4.85 -9.68 8.08
N THR A 287 -4.70 -10.11 6.83
CA THR A 287 -5.72 -10.83 6.07
C THR A 287 -5.25 -12.25 5.80
N ILE A 288 -6.09 -13.20 6.18
CA ILE A 288 -5.83 -14.63 6.10
C ILE A 288 -6.78 -15.26 5.10
N PHE A 289 -6.23 -15.92 4.11
CA PHE A 289 -7.01 -16.75 3.20
C PHE A 289 -7.14 -18.16 3.78
N ILE A 290 -8.37 -18.68 3.91
CA ILE A 290 -8.60 -20.07 4.32
C ILE A 290 -8.99 -20.88 3.08
N SER A 291 -8.07 -21.75 2.66
CA SER A 291 -8.25 -22.73 1.60
C SER A 291 -8.59 -24.09 2.20
N GLY A 292 -9.56 -24.78 1.60
CA GLY A 292 -9.86 -26.15 1.96
C GLY A 292 -11.13 -26.68 1.32
N SER A 293 -11.16 -28.00 1.13
CA SER A 293 -12.36 -28.74 0.73
C SER A 293 -12.36 -30.13 1.37
N ALA A 294 -13.52 -30.61 1.80
CA ALA A 294 -13.63 -31.90 2.47
C ALA A 294 -14.96 -32.59 2.10
N GLU A 295 -14.84 -33.67 1.32
CA GLU A 295 -15.87 -34.71 1.22
C GLU A 295 -15.77 -35.67 2.41
N VAL A 296 -14.54 -36.09 2.72
CA VAL A 296 -14.19 -36.87 3.91
C VAL A 296 -13.30 -36.05 4.85
N TYR A 297 -13.38 -36.36 6.13
CA TYR A 297 -12.69 -35.63 7.20
C TYR A 297 -11.60 -36.47 7.90
N SER A 298 -11.34 -37.66 7.37
CA SER A 298 -10.29 -38.57 7.85
C SER A 298 -8.93 -37.84 7.92
N PRO A 299 -8.14 -38.05 8.98
CA PRO A 299 -8.31 -39.05 10.06
C PRO A 299 -9.27 -38.64 11.17
N CYS A 300 -9.79 -37.41 11.18
CA CYS A 300 -10.69 -36.91 12.21
C CYS A 300 -12.15 -37.26 11.95
N GLU A 301 -12.98 -37.22 12.99
CA GLU A 301 -14.42 -37.29 12.81
C GLU A 301 -14.96 -36.00 12.19
N LYS A 302 -16.06 -36.14 11.43
CA LYS A 302 -16.69 -35.02 10.72
C LYS A 302 -17.13 -33.89 11.65
N GLN A 303 -17.76 -34.23 12.77
CA GLN A 303 -18.26 -33.24 13.73
C GLN A 303 -17.12 -32.47 14.39
N GLU A 304 -16.10 -33.18 14.88
CA GLU A 304 -14.90 -32.58 15.47
C GLU A 304 -14.17 -31.67 14.47
N SER A 305 -14.12 -32.06 13.20
CA SER A 305 -13.50 -31.27 12.14
C SER A 305 -14.26 -29.98 11.83
N ILE A 306 -15.60 -30.04 11.82
CA ILE A 306 -16.47 -28.86 11.66
C ILE A 306 -16.25 -27.88 12.83
N GLU A 307 -16.23 -28.39 14.06
CA GLU A 307 -15.96 -27.60 15.26
C GLU A 307 -14.55 -27.01 15.25
N PHE A 308 -13.56 -27.76 14.78
CA PHE A 308 -12.19 -27.29 14.62
C PHE A 308 -12.09 -26.11 13.66
N ILE A 309 -12.66 -26.22 12.45
CA ILE A 309 -12.68 -25.12 11.47
C ILE A 309 -13.39 -23.90 12.05
N HIS A 310 -14.53 -24.11 12.73
CA HIS A 310 -15.27 -23.05 13.40
C HIS A 310 -14.38 -22.32 14.42
N LYS A 311 -13.69 -23.06 15.31
CA LYS A 311 -12.82 -22.48 16.35
C LYS A 311 -11.65 -21.71 15.76
N ILE A 312 -11.06 -22.17 14.64
CA ILE A 312 -10.03 -21.42 13.91
C ILE A 312 -10.60 -20.07 13.47
N SER A 313 -11.70 -20.07 12.72
CA SER A 313 -12.27 -18.83 12.17
C SER A 313 -12.70 -17.86 13.26
N ARG A 314 -13.32 -18.36 14.34
CA ARG A 314 -13.64 -17.55 15.51
C ARG A 314 -12.40 -16.89 16.12
N SER A 315 -11.35 -17.68 16.39
CA SER A 315 -10.12 -17.20 17.03
C SER A 315 -9.38 -16.17 16.17
N LEU A 316 -9.43 -16.32 14.84
CA LEU A 316 -8.85 -15.36 13.90
C LEU A 316 -9.57 -14.00 13.96
N ILE A 317 -10.90 -13.98 13.94
CA ILE A 317 -11.66 -12.74 14.11
C ILE A 317 -11.37 -12.12 15.47
N GLU A 318 -11.35 -12.93 16.53
CA GLU A 318 -11.08 -12.46 17.89
C GLU A 318 -9.69 -11.84 18.05
N GLY A 319 -8.72 -12.29 17.24
CA GLY A 319 -7.36 -11.77 17.09
C GLY A 319 -7.23 -10.54 16.16
N ASN A 320 -8.35 -9.93 15.74
CA ASN A 320 -8.41 -8.80 14.80
C ASN A 320 -7.80 -9.10 13.41
N PHE A 321 -7.91 -10.34 12.95
CA PHE A 321 -7.60 -10.69 11.56
C PHE A 321 -8.84 -10.59 10.67
N ARG A 322 -8.63 -10.40 9.37
CA ARG A 322 -9.64 -10.55 8.34
C ARG A 322 -9.51 -11.94 7.72
N ILE A 323 -10.63 -12.56 7.38
CA ILE A 323 -10.72 -13.87 6.74
C ILE A 323 -11.23 -13.68 5.32
N VAL A 324 -10.52 -14.26 4.36
CA VAL A 324 -10.98 -14.44 2.98
C VAL A 324 -11.26 -15.92 2.78
N ASN A 325 -12.42 -16.27 2.24
CA ASN A 325 -12.78 -17.67 1.97
C ASN A 325 -13.50 -17.85 0.63
N GLY A 326 -13.09 -18.89 -0.10
CA GLY A 326 -13.66 -19.27 -1.40
C GLY A 326 -14.96 -20.06 -1.34
N PHE A 327 -15.52 -20.27 -0.15
CA PHE A 327 -16.64 -21.18 0.11
C PHE A 327 -16.35 -22.62 -0.35
N GLY A 328 -15.25 -23.17 0.12
CA GLY A 328 -14.87 -24.55 -0.20
C GLY A 328 -15.88 -25.57 0.34
N TRP A 329 -16.21 -26.58 -0.46
CA TRP A 329 -17.14 -27.65 -0.08
C TRP A 329 -16.73 -28.33 1.24
N GLY A 330 -17.64 -28.43 2.19
CA GLY A 330 -17.37 -29.02 3.52
C GLY A 330 -16.59 -28.15 4.52
N VAL A 331 -15.98 -27.05 4.07
CA VAL A 331 -15.18 -26.15 4.92
C VAL A 331 -15.84 -24.79 5.09
N GLY A 332 -16.39 -24.23 4.01
CA GLY A 332 -16.87 -22.84 3.95
C GLY A 332 -17.95 -22.50 4.98
N SER A 333 -18.94 -23.36 5.17
CA SER A 333 -20.03 -23.11 6.14
C SER A 333 -19.52 -23.01 7.57
N SER A 334 -18.52 -23.82 7.95
CA SER A 334 -17.92 -23.80 9.28
C SER A 334 -17.08 -22.54 9.50
N VAL A 335 -16.36 -22.09 8.46
CA VAL A 335 -15.62 -20.83 8.48
C VAL A 335 -16.55 -19.64 8.71
N ILE A 336 -17.65 -19.59 7.96
CA ILE A 336 -18.66 -18.52 8.07
C ILE A 336 -19.26 -18.52 9.47
N ASN A 337 -19.70 -19.68 9.96
CA ASN A 337 -20.35 -19.78 11.27
C ASN A 337 -19.42 -19.29 12.39
N GLY A 338 -18.17 -19.76 12.43
CA GLY A 338 -17.19 -19.33 13.44
C GLY A 338 -16.86 -17.84 13.37
N ALA A 339 -16.74 -17.29 12.15
CA ALA A 339 -16.49 -15.87 11.97
C ALA A 339 -17.68 -15.01 12.41
N LEU A 340 -18.90 -15.35 11.99
CA LEU A 340 -20.12 -14.61 12.35
C LEU A 340 -20.41 -14.68 13.85
N GLU A 341 -20.17 -15.82 14.50
CA GLU A 341 -20.31 -15.92 15.95
C GLU A 341 -19.40 -14.92 16.67
N ALA A 342 -18.12 -14.84 16.27
CA ALA A 342 -17.19 -13.87 16.84
C ALA A 342 -17.66 -12.43 16.60
N ILE A 343 -18.03 -12.09 15.35
CA ILE A 343 -18.46 -10.74 14.97
C ILE A 343 -19.68 -10.31 15.78
N TYR A 344 -20.71 -11.14 15.82
CA TYR A 344 -21.97 -10.83 16.50
C TYR A 344 -21.86 -10.89 18.03
N SER A 345 -20.85 -11.57 18.58
CA SER A 345 -20.62 -11.58 20.03
C SER A 345 -20.22 -10.21 20.58
N LYS A 346 -19.49 -9.40 19.78
CA LYS A 346 -18.96 -8.08 20.17
C LYS A 346 -18.96 -7.10 18.99
N PRO A 347 -20.13 -6.61 18.53
CA PRO A 347 -20.27 -5.81 17.31
C PRO A 347 -19.60 -4.43 17.37
N LEU A 348 -19.25 -3.94 18.57
CA LEU A 348 -18.45 -2.71 18.73
C LEU A 348 -16.94 -2.93 18.57
N LYS A 349 -16.50 -4.19 18.63
CA LYS A 349 -15.09 -4.57 18.54
C LYS A 349 -14.75 -5.20 17.18
N TYR A 350 -15.69 -5.96 16.62
CA TYR A 350 -15.50 -6.73 15.39
C TYR A 350 -16.46 -6.26 14.31
N SER A 351 -16.04 -6.32 13.04
CA SER A 351 -16.81 -5.83 11.89
C SER A 351 -17.10 -6.96 10.89
N ASP A 352 -18.22 -6.86 10.18
CA ASP A 352 -18.53 -7.68 9.02
C ASP A 352 -17.44 -7.58 7.93
N ASP A 353 -16.73 -6.45 7.86
CA ASP A 353 -15.58 -6.26 6.95
C ASP A 353 -14.42 -7.23 7.23
N GLN A 354 -14.40 -7.89 8.39
CA GLN A 354 -13.44 -8.94 8.70
C GLN A 354 -13.76 -10.27 8.00
N LEU A 355 -14.93 -10.45 7.38
CA LEU A 355 -15.25 -11.67 6.64
C LEU A 355 -15.55 -11.37 5.17
N ILE A 356 -14.62 -11.71 4.29
CA ILE A 356 -14.75 -11.56 2.84
C ILE A 356 -15.07 -12.91 2.20
N LEU A 357 -16.31 -13.06 1.74
CA LEU A 357 -16.77 -14.26 1.05
C LEU A 357 -16.71 -14.10 -0.47
N ARG A 358 -16.09 -15.09 -1.12
CA ARG A 358 -15.89 -15.15 -2.57
C ARG A 358 -16.24 -16.55 -3.08
N PRO A 359 -17.53 -16.96 -3.07
CA PRO A 359 -17.92 -18.28 -3.53
C PRO A 359 -17.67 -18.44 -5.04
N PHE A 360 -17.18 -19.62 -5.44
CA PHE A 360 -16.96 -19.92 -6.84
C PHE A 360 -18.28 -20.05 -7.62
N PRO A 361 -18.38 -19.47 -8.83
CA PRO A 361 -19.51 -19.69 -9.73
C PRO A 361 -19.62 -21.17 -10.10
N GLN A 362 -20.82 -21.76 -9.99
CA GLN A 362 -21.03 -23.20 -10.20
C GLN A 362 -21.42 -23.55 -11.65
N PHE A 363 -21.99 -22.60 -12.40
CA PHE A 363 -22.53 -22.84 -13.73
C PHE A 363 -21.93 -21.85 -14.74
N LYS A 364 -21.59 -22.33 -15.94
CA LYS A 364 -21.16 -21.47 -17.04
C LYS A 364 -22.41 -20.79 -17.60
N THR A 365 -22.58 -19.52 -17.27
CA THR A 365 -23.68 -18.70 -17.77
C THR A 365 -23.20 -17.59 -18.71
N GLY A 366 -21.88 -17.40 -18.82
CA GLY A 366 -21.25 -16.40 -19.66
C GLY A 366 -20.33 -17.00 -20.73
N GLU A 367 -19.72 -16.12 -21.53
CA GLU A 367 -18.87 -16.51 -22.66
C GLU A 367 -17.54 -17.14 -22.21
N LYS A 368 -16.93 -16.61 -21.13
CA LYS A 368 -15.68 -17.14 -20.56
C LYS A 368 -15.86 -18.56 -20.02
N ASP A 369 -14.87 -19.41 -20.27
CA ASP A 369 -14.80 -20.74 -19.66
C ASP A 369 -14.66 -20.67 -18.14
N LEU A 370 -15.36 -21.57 -17.44
CA LEU A 370 -15.36 -21.61 -15.98
C LEU A 370 -13.96 -21.83 -15.39
N SER A 371 -13.11 -22.62 -16.05
CA SER A 371 -11.75 -22.87 -15.61
C SER A 371 -10.91 -21.59 -15.58
N VAL A 372 -10.99 -20.78 -16.64
CA VAL A 372 -10.30 -19.49 -16.75
C VAL A 372 -10.85 -18.51 -15.72
N LEU A 373 -12.19 -18.43 -15.61
CA LEU A 373 -12.84 -17.57 -14.63
C LEU A 373 -12.45 -17.92 -13.19
N TRP A 374 -12.41 -19.21 -12.84
CA TRP A 374 -12.00 -19.66 -11.51
C TRP A 374 -10.54 -19.33 -11.21
N ASP A 375 -9.64 -19.44 -12.18
CA ASP A 375 -8.23 -19.10 -11.99
C ASP A 375 -8.04 -17.60 -11.79
N GLU A 376 -8.66 -16.75 -12.62
CA GLU A 376 -8.68 -15.29 -12.43
C GLU A 376 -9.26 -14.92 -11.05
N TYR A 377 -10.34 -15.59 -10.65
CA TYR A 377 -11.01 -15.34 -9.38
C TYR A 377 -10.15 -15.75 -8.17
N ARG A 378 -9.41 -16.86 -8.26
CA ARG A 378 -8.43 -17.26 -7.23
C ARG A 378 -7.34 -16.22 -7.05
N HIS A 379 -6.72 -15.77 -8.15
CA HIS A 379 -5.66 -14.76 -8.09
C HIS A 379 -6.15 -13.49 -7.39
N LYS A 380 -7.34 -13.00 -7.77
CA LYS A 380 -7.92 -11.81 -7.17
C LYS A 380 -8.30 -12.00 -5.70
N MET A 381 -8.82 -13.17 -5.32
CA MET A 381 -9.19 -13.46 -3.94
C MET A 381 -7.95 -13.58 -3.04
N ILE A 382 -6.92 -14.29 -3.49
CA ILE A 382 -5.72 -14.57 -2.69
C ILE A 382 -4.84 -13.31 -2.57
N SER A 383 -4.84 -12.41 -3.55
CA SER A 383 -4.03 -11.18 -3.53
C SER A 383 -4.37 -10.20 -2.39
N PHE A 384 -5.56 -10.34 -1.77
CA PHE A 384 -5.94 -9.57 -0.58
C PHE A 384 -5.28 -10.07 0.72
N SER A 385 -4.74 -11.29 0.71
CA SER A 385 -4.17 -11.96 1.88
C SER A 385 -2.64 -11.94 1.87
N GLY A 386 -2.03 -12.02 3.05
CA GLY A 386 -0.59 -12.22 3.23
C GLY A 386 -0.25 -13.56 3.87
N ILE A 387 -1.26 -14.28 4.36
CA ILE A 387 -1.15 -15.61 4.95
C ILE A 387 -2.26 -16.48 4.37
N SER A 388 -1.92 -17.71 3.99
CA SER A 388 -2.86 -18.71 3.49
C SER A 388 -2.81 -19.96 4.36
N ILE A 389 -3.94 -20.38 4.89
CA ILE A 389 -4.10 -21.60 5.69
C ILE A 389 -4.72 -22.68 4.80
N PHE A 390 -4.17 -23.89 4.84
CA PHE A 390 -4.66 -25.02 4.05
C PHE A 390 -5.19 -26.12 4.97
N LEU A 391 -6.47 -26.45 4.80
CA LEU A 391 -7.20 -27.45 5.57
C LEU A 391 -7.76 -28.52 4.62
N PHE A 392 -7.56 -29.80 4.95
CA PHE A 392 -8.02 -30.94 4.17
C PHE A 392 -7.59 -30.82 2.69
N GLY A 393 -8.55 -30.76 1.78
CA GLY A 393 -8.35 -30.66 0.34
C GLY A 393 -8.54 -31.98 -0.36
N ASN A 394 -9.71 -32.58 -0.18
CA ASN A 394 -10.19 -33.72 -0.94
C ASN A 394 -11.52 -33.41 -1.62
N LYS A 395 -11.86 -34.22 -2.62
CA LYS A 395 -13.12 -34.19 -3.36
C LYS A 395 -13.49 -35.59 -3.83
N ASN A 396 -14.78 -35.79 -4.10
CA ASN A 396 -15.27 -36.99 -4.76
C ASN A 396 -15.17 -36.83 -6.29
N VAL A 397 -14.54 -37.79 -6.96
CA VAL A 397 -14.56 -37.93 -8.43
C VAL A 397 -14.97 -39.36 -8.73
N ASP A 398 -16.13 -39.53 -9.35
CA ASP A 398 -16.67 -40.84 -9.77
C ASP A 398 -16.73 -41.90 -8.66
N GLY A 399 -16.97 -41.48 -7.41
CA GLY A 399 -17.06 -42.35 -6.24
C GLY A 399 -15.74 -42.56 -5.50
N GLU A 400 -14.62 -42.07 -6.03
CA GLU A 400 -13.31 -42.13 -5.40
C GLU A 400 -12.94 -40.80 -4.73
N ILE A 401 -12.37 -40.89 -3.53
CA ILE A 401 -11.83 -39.72 -2.83
C ILE A 401 -10.43 -39.44 -3.36
N VAL A 402 -10.27 -38.28 -3.99
CA VAL A 402 -9.01 -37.82 -4.54
C VAL A 402 -8.61 -36.46 -3.97
N THR A 403 -7.32 -36.13 -4.04
CA THR A 403 -6.82 -34.80 -3.67
C THR A 403 -7.48 -33.71 -4.52
N ALA A 404 -7.95 -32.65 -3.87
CA ALA A 404 -8.58 -31.52 -4.53
C ALA A 404 -7.51 -30.63 -5.16
N GLY A 405 -7.28 -30.78 -6.46
CA GLY A 405 -6.33 -29.95 -7.22
C GLY A 405 -6.59 -28.44 -7.12
N GLY A 406 -7.82 -28.01 -6.77
CA GLY A 406 -8.12 -26.61 -6.49
C GLY A 406 -7.35 -26.05 -5.28
N VAL A 407 -7.21 -26.82 -4.20
CA VAL A 407 -6.47 -26.43 -3.00
C VAL A 407 -4.96 -26.34 -3.28
N ILE A 408 -4.44 -27.29 -4.06
CA ILE A 408 -3.04 -27.26 -4.52
C ILE A 408 -2.78 -26.03 -5.40
N ARG A 409 -3.69 -25.72 -6.33
CA ARG A 409 -3.60 -24.52 -7.17
C ARG A 409 -3.61 -23.23 -6.32
N GLU A 410 -4.43 -23.18 -5.29
CA GLU A 410 -4.48 -22.05 -4.35
C GLU A 410 -3.19 -21.90 -3.54
N PHE A 411 -2.53 -23.00 -3.20
CA PHE A 411 -1.19 -22.99 -2.60
C PHE A 411 -0.13 -22.41 -3.54
N GLU A 412 -0.12 -22.86 -4.80
CA GLU A 412 0.81 -22.34 -5.81
C GLU A 412 0.65 -20.83 -6.02
N ILE A 413 -0.61 -20.37 -6.15
CA ILE A 413 -0.92 -18.94 -6.30
C ILE A 413 -0.50 -18.16 -5.05
N SER A 414 -0.81 -18.68 -3.85
CA SER A 414 -0.42 -18.06 -2.59
C SER A 414 1.09 -17.89 -2.48
N HIS A 415 1.85 -18.93 -2.81
CA HIS A 415 3.31 -18.88 -2.77
C HIS A 415 3.87 -17.90 -3.81
N ALA A 416 3.34 -17.90 -5.03
CA ALA A 416 3.77 -16.98 -6.09
C ALA A 416 3.51 -15.50 -5.75
N LEU A 417 2.44 -15.21 -5.01
CA LEU A 417 2.11 -13.87 -4.52
C LEU A 417 2.90 -13.47 -3.26
N GLY A 418 3.76 -14.35 -2.73
CA GLY A 418 4.57 -14.10 -1.55
C GLY A 418 3.83 -14.28 -0.22
N ASN A 419 2.68 -14.95 -0.22
CA ASN A 419 1.95 -15.25 1.00
C ASN A 419 2.66 -16.34 1.81
N ILE A 420 2.53 -16.26 3.13
CA ILE A 420 3.02 -17.32 4.02
C ILE A 420 2.01 -18.47 4.01
N CYS A 421 2.44 -19.64 3.55
CA CYS A 421 1.58 -20.81 3.37
C CYS A 421 1.66 -21.76 4.57
N ILE A 422 0.57 -21.88 5.34
CA ILE A 422 0.50 -22.70 6.57
C ILE A 422 -0.41 -23.93 6.33
N PRO A 423 0.16 -25.11 6.06
CA PRO A 423 -0.61 -26.34 6.00
C PRO A 423 -0.91 -26.89 7.41
N VAL A 424 -2.19 -27.21 7.68
CA VAL A 424 -2.58 -27.98 8.87
C VAL A 424 -2.56 -29.46 8.50
N ALA A 425 -1.36 -30.04 8.43
CA ALA A 425 -1.12 -31.33 7.81
C ALA A 425 -1.89 -32.49 8.45
N SER A 426 -2.25 -32.41 9.74
CA SER A 426 -3.06 -33.44 10.40
C SER A 426 -4.48 -33.60 9.82
N THR A 427 -4.92 -32.67 8.97
CA THR A 427 -6.19 -32.76 8.24
C THR A 427 -6.09 -33.57 6.94
N GLY A 428 -4.90 -34.10 6.61
CA GLY A 428 -4.67 -35.03 5.50
C GLY A 428 -4.76 -34.38 4.10
N HIS A 429 -4.75 -35.24 3.07
CA HIS A 429 -4.96 -34.88 1.66
C HIS A 429 -4.07 -33.71 1.17
N ALA A 430 -4.64 -32.70 0.50
CA ALA A 430 -3.85 -31.60 -0.07
C ALA A 430 -3.04 -30.86 0.99
N ALA A 431 -3.59 -30.65 2.20
CA ALA A 431 -2.87 -30.00 3.29
C ALA A 431 -1.61 -30.78 3.70
N TYR A 432 -1.68 -32.11 3.72
CA TYR A 432 -0.52 -32.96 3.98
C TYR A 432 0.49 -32.93 2.82
N GLU A 433 0.03 -33.01 1.56
CA GLU A 433 0.91 -32.89 0.39
C GLU A 433 1.66 -31.54 0.35
N ILE A 434 0.98 -30.45 0.73
CA ILE A 434 1.59 -29.12 0.83
C ILE A 434 2.65 -29.10 1.93
N TYR A 435 2.38 -29.72 3.08
CA TYR A 435 3.36 -29.86 4.15
C TYR A 435 4.61 -30.62 3.70
N GLU A 436 4.45 -31.74 3.00
CA GLU A 436 5.59 -32.52 2.45
C GLU A 436 6.40 -31.73 1.40
N LYS A 437 5.76 -30.81 0.66
CA LYS A 437 6.45 -29.91 -0.26
C LYS A 437 7.24 -28.80 0.46
N ILE A 438 6.71 -28.29 1.57
CA ILE A 438 7.29 -27.18 2.32
C ILE A 438 8.45 -27.64 3.21
N LEU A 439 8.28 -28.76 3.91
CA LEU A 439 9.20 -29.20 4.98
C LEU A 439 10.68 -29.36 4.53
N PRO A 440 11.00 -29.89 3.33
CA PRO A 440 12.37 -30.01 2.87
C PRO A 440 13.05 -28.68 2.54
N SER A 441 12.26 -27.63 2.30
CA SER A 441 12.72 -26.33 1.78
C SER A 441 12.20 -25.18 2.64
N LEU A 442 12.11 -25.34 3.97
CA LEU A 442 11.50 -24.35 4.86
C LEU A 442 12.06 -22.93 4.69
N ASP A 443 13.35 -22.78 4.41
CA ASP A 443 13.99 -21.48 4.20
C ASP A 443 13.45 -20.72 2.97
N SER A 444 12.83 -21.41 2.00
CA SER A 444 12.16 -20.74 0.86
C SER A 444 10.74 -20.28 1.18
N TYR A 445 10.15 -20.73 2.28
CA TYR A 445 8.77 -20.41 2.68
C TYR A 445 8.70 -19.53 3.92
N TYR A 446 9.69 -19.60 4.81
CA TYR A 446 9.67 -18.92 6.11
C TYR A 446 10.98 -18.20 6.38
N GLN A 447 10.88 -16.97 6.91
CA GLN A 447 12.05 -16.20 7.32
C GLN A 447 12.80 -16.84 8.50
N ASN A 448 12.09 -17.54 9.38
CA ASN A 448 12.66 -18.29 10.50
C ASN A 448 12.23 -19.76 10.38
N ALA A 449 12.97 -20.52 9.58
CA ALA A 449 12.69 -21.92 9.29
C ALA A 449 12.66 -22.79 10.57
N GLU A 450 13.55 -22.56 11.53
CA GLU A 450 13.61 -23.35 12.77
C GLU A 450 12.36 -23.15 13.64
N ALA A 451 11.92 -21.88 13.79
CA ALA A 451 10.70 -21.59 14.52
C ALA A 451 9.46 -22.12 13.79
N ALA A 452 9.38 -21.91 12.48
CA ALA A 452 8.28 -22.40 11.65
C ALA A 452 8.15 -23.93 11.72
N LYS A 453 9.28 -24.65 11.68
CA LYS A 453 9.31 -26.12 11.77
C LYS A 453 8.61 -26.62 13.04
N LYS A 454 8.89 -26.02 14.20
CA LYS A 454 8.28 -26.40 15.48
C LYS A 454 6.76 -26.26 15.48
N TYR A 455 6.23 -25.23 14.83
CA TYR A 455 4.80 -25.04 14.68
C TYR A 455 4.19 -26.03 13.68
N LEU A 456 4.81 -26.21 12.52
CA LEU A 456 4.31 -27.09 11.48
C LEU A 456 4.30 -28.57 11.91
N GLU A 457 5.34 -29.03 12.63
CA GLU A 457 5.38 -30.39 13.17
C GLU A 457 4.23 -30.64 14.17
N LYS A 458 3.91 -29.65 15.02
CA LYS A 458 2.75 -29.74 15.92
C LYS A 458 1.41 -29.74 15.18
N LEU A 459 1.31 -28.98 14.09
CA LEU A 459 0.12 -28.97 13.22
C LEU A 459 -0.01 -30.26 12.39
N ALA A 460 1.08 -31.03 12.25
CA ALA A 460 1.10 -32.34 11.60
C ALA A 460 0.84 -33.50 12.56
N ASP A 461 1.22 -33.38 13.84
CA ASP A 461 1.14 -34.47 14.82
C ASP A 461 -0.31 -34.88 15.13
N GLU A 462 -0.67 -36.13 14.80
CA GLU A 462 -1.98 -36.72 15.06
C GLU A 462 -2.30 -36.85 16.56
N LYS A 463 -1.28 -36.90 17.42
CA LYS A 463 -1.46 -37.01 18.88
C LYS A 463 -1.86 -35.68 19.53
N VAL A 464 -1.60 -34.56 18.86
CA VAL A 464 -1.98 -33.24 19.35
C VAL A 464 -3.47 -33.01 19.09
N SER A 465 -4.21 -32.68 20.15
CA SER A 465 -5.64 -32.40 20.08
C SER A 465 -5.97 -31.27 19.11
N LEU A 466 -7.17 -31.29 18.52
CA LEU A 466 -7.63 -30.23 17.62
C LEU A 466 -7.64 -28.86 18.31
N ASP A 467 -8.03 -28.78 19.58
CA ASP A 467 -8.04 -27.52 20.34
C ASP A 467 -6.63 -26.96 20.56
N GLU A 468 -5.66 -27.82 20.85
CA GLU A 468 -4.26 -27.41 20.96
C GLU A 468 -3.68 -27.01 19.59
N LYS A 469 -4.13 -27.62 18.49
CA LYS A 469 -3.79 -27.19 17.13
C LYS A 469 -4.34 -25.82 16.79
N VAL A 470 -5.57 -25.49 17.20
CA VAL A 470 -6.11 -24.12 17.05
C VAL A 470 -5.17 -23.13 17.73
N LYS A 471 -4.83 -23.38 19.00
CA LYS A 471 -3.91 -22.50 19.74
C LYS A 471 -2.55 -22.38 19.05
N THR A 472 -1.97 -23.50 18.64
CA THR A 472 -0.69 -23.55 17.93
C THR A 472 -0.72 -22.73 16.64
N LEU A 473 -1.80 -22.82 15.87
CA LEU A 473 -1.99 -22.07 14.63
C LEU A 473 -2.08 -20.55 14.90
N ILE A 474 -2.86 -20.15 15.92
CA ILE A 474 -3.00 -18.72 16.28
C ILE A 474 -1.68 -18.15 16.82
N ASP A 475 -0.96 -18.91 17.65
CA ASP A 475 0.35 -18.52 18.16
C ASP A 475 1.35 -18.37 17.00
N PHE A 476 1.33 -19.30 16.04
CA PHE A 476 2.18 -19.23 14.85
C PHE A 476 1.88 -17.99 14.01
N ILE A 477 0.61 -17.71 13.71
CA ILE A 477 0.19 -16.53 12.95
C ILE A 477 0.56 -15.24 13.70
N SER A 478 0.41 -15.23 15.03
CA SER A 478 0.81 -14.10 15.86
C SER A 478 2.32 -13.85 15.78
N ASP A 479 3.14 -14.90 15.78
CA ASP A 479 4.59 -14.77 15.62
C ASP A 479 5.00 -14.31 14.22
N LEU A 480 4.27 -14.70 13.17
CA LEU A 480 4.50 -14.26 11.79
C LEU A 480 4.08 -12.81 11.51
N THR A 481 3.22 -12.26 12.37
CA THR A 481 2.64 -10.91 12.23
C THR A 481 3.18 -9.89 13.24
N LYS A 482 4.08 -10.30 14.13
CA LYS A 482 4.97 -9.41 14.88
C LYS A 482 5.99 -8.78 13.93
#